data_AF-A0A7X8LTA1-F1
#
_entry.id   AF-A0A7X8LTA1-F1
#
_cell.length_a   1.000
_cell.length_b   1.000
_cell.length_c   1.000
_cell.angle_alpha   90.00
_cell.angle_beta   90.00
_cell.angle_gamma   90.00
#
_symmetry.space_group_name_H-M   'P 1'
#
loop_
_entity.id
_entity.type
_entity.pdbx_description
1 polymer ?
#
loop_
_entity_poly.entity_id
_entity_poly.type
_entity_poly.pdbx_seq_one_letter_code
_entity_poly.pdbx_strand_id
1 'polypeptide(L)'
;MSAKKNARKSAGEQLEYNNANGYDKFSPAEAARMESYCAAYMDYLGKSKTERQAHDRAVELLEAAGFRDIDELALSGAPAAPGDKLYRSCAGKTLAAFVLGKQPLEQGMRLVGGHTDAPRIDVKQNPLYETDGMALLDTHYYGGIKKYQWVTIPLAMHGVFIKPDGKKITVSIGENPADPVFFISDILPHLGQEQAKKSLGEGITGENLDVIVGSMPVADKNCKHAIKRRVLEELKKRFGVNESDFMSAELEFVPAGQPREAGFDRSMILGYGQDDRVCAYAALQAMLDLKGTPEYTACVLLCDKEEVGSQGATGMQSNFFENTIAELMALANGSYDGLAARRAMARSKMLSADVNAIYDPLYPSVFEKKNAALLNHGTTITKFTGARGKSGANDANPEFVAE
;
A
#
# COMPACT_ATOMS: atom_id res chain seq x y z
N MET A 1 38.68 -44.07 17.50
CA MET A 1 37.69 -45.13 17.21
C MET A 1 36.31 -44.52 17.31
N SER A 2 35.67 -44.27 16.16
CA SER A 2 34.37 -44.86 15.76
C SER A 2 33.19 -43.99 16.21
N ALA A 3 32.30 -43.45 15.38
CA ALA A 3 32.09 -43.61 13.94
C ALA A 3 31.46 -42.32 13.37
N LYS A 4 32.04 -41.81 12.28
CA LYS A 4 31.34 -40.95 11.33
C LYS A 4 30.18 -41.77 10.73
N LYS A 5 28.94 -41.53 11.16
CA LYS A 5 27.77 -41.92 10.37
C LYS A 5 27.59 -40.90 9.25
N ASN A 6 28.31 -41.13 8.16
CA ASN A 6 27.92 -40.67 6.83
C ASN A 6 26.58 -41.34 6.48
N ALA A 7 25.47 -40.69 6.83
CA ALA A 7 24.20 -40.98 6.20
C ALA A 7 24.27 -40.40 4.78
N ARG A 8 24.72 -41.22 3.82
CA ARG A 8 24.36 -41.05 2.42
C ARG A 8 22.82 -41.09 2.38
N LYS A 9 22.17 -39.91 2.36
CA LYS A 9 20.77 -39.82 1.92
C LYS A 9 20.78 -40.26 0.46
N SER A 10 20.30 -41.47 0.21
CA SER A 10 19.83 -41.85 -1.12
C SER A 10 18.87 -40.77 -1.60
N ALA A 11 19.01 -40.32 -2.84
CA ALA A 11 18.00 -39.55 -3.55
C ALA A 11 16.77 -40.45 -3.74
N GLY A 12 16.02 -40.67 -2.65
CA GLY A 12 14.69 -41.25 -2.71
C GLY A 12 13.76 -40.21 -3.33
N GLU A 13 12.83 -40.69 -4.14
CA GLU A 13 11.74 -39.88 -4.69
C GLU A 13 11.07 -39.10 -3.55
N GLN A 14 11.08 -37.77 -3.63
CA GLN A 14 10.48 -36.93 -2.60
C GLN A 14 8.95 -36.99 -2.77
N LEU A 15 8.32 -37.88 -2.01
CA LEU A 15 6.86 -38.07 -2.02
C LEU A 15 6.10 -37.07 -1.14
N GLU A 16 6.80 -36.43 -0.18
CA GLU A 16 6.19 -35.53 0.80
C GLU A 16 6.46 -34.05 0.46
N TYR A 17 5.42 -33.22 0.59
CA TYR A 17 5.56 -31.76 0.57
C TYR A 17 6.34 -31.31 1.82
N ASN A 18 7.47 -30.64 1.60
CA ASN A 18 8.31 -30.14 2.68
C ASN A 18 8.23 -28.62 2.79
N ASN A 19 7.44 -28.15 3.75
CA ASN A 19 7.34 -26.74 4.10
C ASN A 19 8.50 -26.29 5.01
N ALA A 20 9.74 -26.39 4.52
CA ALA A 20 10.93 -26.05 5.30
C ALA A 20 11.10 -24.53 5.45
N ASN A 21 11.76 -24.11 6.53
CA ASN A 21 12.08 -22.71 6.76
C ASN A 21 13.03 -22.19 5.67
N GLY A 22 12.83 -20.94 5.21
CA GLY A 22 13.62 -20.30 4.17
C GLY A 22 15.09 -20.15 4.53
N TYR A 23 15.39 -19.92 5.82
CA TYR A 23 16.77 -19.83 6.30
C TYR A 23 17.55 -21.14 6.15
N ASP A 24 16.88 -22.30 6.09
CA ASP A 24 17.55 -23.59 5.85
C ASP A 24 18.08 -23.72 4.42
N LYS A 25 17.62 -22.86 3.50
CA LYS A 25 17.87 -22.95 2.06
C LYS A 25 18.81 -21.88 1.53
N PHE A 26 19.03 -20.79 2.26
CA PHE A 26 19.82 -19.67 1.76
C PHE A 26 21.32 -19.99 1.68
N SER A 27 21.90 -19.75 0.51
CA SER A 27 23.35 -19.54 0.40
C SER A 27 23.74 -18.18 1.01
N PRO A 28 25.02 -17.99 1.40
CA PRO A 28 25.48 -16.69 1.90
C PRO A 28 25.24 -15.52 0.94
N ALA A 29 25.30 -15.77 -0.37
CA ALA A 29 25.04 -14.75 -1.39
C ALA A 29 23.54 -14.37 -1.46
N GLU A 30 22.65 -15.34 -1.33
CA GLU A 30 21.20 -15.07 -1.29
C GLU A 30 20.79 -14.35 -0.01
N ALA A 31 21.38 -14.71 1.13
CA ALA A 31 21.19 -14.00 2.39
C ALA A 31 21.60 -12.51 2.25
N ALA A 32 22.77 -12.23 1.69
CA ALA A 32 23.20 -10.84 1.46
C ALA A 32 22.27 -10.06 0.51
N ARG A 33 21.73 -10.73 -0.51
CA ARG A 33 20.74 -10.13 -1.43
C ARG A 33 19.42 -9.85 -0.72
N MET A 34 18.96 -10.77 0.14
CA MET A 34 17.77 -10.60 0.96
C MET A 34 17.91 -9.38 1.88
N GLU A 35 19.03 -9.25 2.61
CA GLU A 35 19.28 -8.08 3.47
C GLU A 35 19.25 -6.76 2.69
N SER A 36 19.85 -6.74 1.49
CA SER A 36 19.84 -5.57 0.63
C SER A 36 18.43 -5.20 0.16
N TYR A 37 17.61 -6.20 -0.20
CA TYR A 37 16.22 -6.02 -0.56
C TYR A 37 15.38 -5.52 0.62
N CYS A 38 15.54 -6.11 1.80
CA CYS A 38 14.86 -5.71 3.03
C CYS A 38 15.17 -4.27 3.41
N ALA A 39 16.43 -3.84 3.31
CA ALA A 39 16.82 -2.45 3.54
C ALA A 39 16.16 -1.48 2.54
N ALA A 40 16.15 -1.84 1.25
CA ALA A 40 15.50 -1.03 0.21
C ALA A 40 13.97 -0.97 0.38
N TYR A 41 13.34 -2.06 0.81
CA TYR A 41 11.92 -2.10 1.14
C TYR A 41 11.60 -1.21 2.36
N MET A 42 12.40 -1.26 3.42
CA MET A 42 12.20 -0.37 4.58
C MET A 42 12.31 1.11 4.19
N ASP A 43 13.25 1.47 3.32
CA ASP A 43 13.37 2.83 2.79
C ASP A 43 12.15 3.24 1.97
N TYR A 44 11.66 2.36 1.09
CA TYR A 44 10.43 2.58 0.33
C TYR A 44 9.22 2.77 1.26
N LEU A 45 9.00 1.85 2.19
CA LEU A 45 7.87 1.87 3.11
C LEU A 45 7.91 3.12 4.03
N GLY A 46 9.10 3.55 4.42
CA GLY A 46 9.31 4.76 5.22
C GLY A 46 8.99 6.06 4.49
N LYS A 47 9.08 6.08 3.16
CA LYS A 47 8.80 7.24 2.30
C LYS A 47 7.41 7.22 1.68
N SER A 48 6.79 6.04 1.59
CA SER A 48 5.51 5.79 0.94
C SER A 48 4.41 5.50 1.96
N LYS A 49 4.05 6.52 2.77
CA LYS A 49 3.08 6.36 3.87
C LYS A 49 1.62 6.45 3.42
N THR A 50 1.38 7.03 2.25
CA THR A 50 0.05 7.12 1.62
C THR A 50 0.08 6.48 0.23
N GLU A 51 -1.07 6.17 -0.35
CA GLU A 51 -1.17 5.65 -1.73
C GLU A 51 -0.60 6.66 -2.74
N ARG A 52 -0.78 7.96 -2.49
CA ARG A 52 -0.23 9.02 -3.34
C ARG A 52 1.30 9.01 -3.31
N GLN A 53 1.90 8.82 -2.13
CA GLN A 53 3.35 8.76 -2.00
C GLN A 53 3.92 7.47 -2.60
N ALA A 54 3.24 6.33 -2.40
CA ALA A 54 3.59 5.07 -3.07
C ALA A 54 3.53 5.20 -4.59
N HIS A 55 2.45 5.80 -5.12
CA HIS A 55 2.29 6.11 -6.53
C HIS A 55 3.41 7.00 -7.06
N ASP A 56 3.61 8.18 -6.45
CA ASP A 56 4.59 9.17 -6.92
C ASP A 56 5.99 8.54 -6.91
N ARG A 57 6.32 7.74 -5.88
CA ARG A 57 7.59 7.02 -5.80
C ARG A 57 7.73 5.94 -6.88
N ALA A 58 6.66 5.22 -7.19
CA ALA A 58 6.68 4.22 -8.25
C ALA A 58 6.91 4.87 -9.63
N VAL A 59 6.27 6.00 -9.91
CA VAL A 59 6.50 6.78 -11.15
C VAL A 59 7.96 7.22 -11.24
N GLU A 60 8.52 7.82 -10.18
CA GLU A 60 9.94 8.21 -10.16
C GLU A 60 10.89 7.03 -10.48
N LEU A 61 10.62 5.86 -9.92
CA LEU A 61 11.44 4.66 -10.15
C LEU A 61 11.29 4.12 -11.59
N LEU A 62 10.07 4.14 -12.13
CA LEU A 62 9.79 3.70 -13.50
C LEU A 62 10.41 4.66 -14.52
N GLU A 63 10.24 5.97 -14.37
CA GLU A 63 10.85 6.97 -15.26
C GLU A 63 12.39 6.87 -15.24
N ALA A 64 12.99 6.70 -14.05
CA ALA A 64 14.43 6.47 -13.93
C ALA A 64 14.89 5.17 -14.62
N ALA A 65 14.00 4.18 -14.74
CA ALA A 65 14.25 2.93 -15.47
C ALA A 65 13.90 3.00 -16.98
N GLY A 66 13.54 4.19 -17.47
CA GLY A 66 13.25 4.47 -18.88
C GLY A 66 11.80 4.17 -19.30
N PHE A 67 10.87 4.06 -18.35
CA PHE A 67 9.45 3.97 -18.68
C PHE A 67 8.92 5.35 -19.12
N ARG A 68 7.92 5.34 -20.00
CA ARG A 68 7.28 6.56 -20.53
C ARG A 68 5.76 6.53 -20.30
N ASP A 69 5.16 7.71 -20.13
CA ASP A 69 3.72 7.83 -19.95
C ASP A 69 2.95 7.50 -21.24
N ILE A 70 1.98 6.59 -21.14
CA ILE A 70 1.08 6.19 -22.22
C ILE A 70 0.29 7.39 -22.77
N ASP A 71 -0.21 8.27 -21.90
CA ASP A 71 -1.02 9.41 -22.32
C ASP A 71 -0.15 10.44 -23.09
N GLU A 72 1.12 10.63 -22.70
CA GLU A 72 2.08 11.46 -23.45
C GLU A 72 2.42 10.84 -24.82
N LEU A 73 2.65 9.53 -24.86
CA LEU A 73 2.89 8.81 -26.12
C LEU A 73 1.68 8.95 -27.07
N ALA A 74 0.47 8.77 -26.57
CA ALA A 74 -0.76 8.89 -27.34
C ALA A 74 -0.92 10.30 -27.94
N LEU A 75 -0.64 11.35 -27.15
CA LEU A 75 -0.66 12.74 -27.65
C LEU A 75 0.37 13.00 -28.76
N SER A 76 1.54 12.35 -28.67
CA SER A 76 2.60 12.49 -29.68
C SER A 76 2.36 11.67 -30.96
N GLY A 77 1.45 10.68 -30.91
CA GLY A 77 1.22 9.73 -32.00
C GLY A 77 2.37 8.73 -32.22
N ALA A 78 3.29 8.60 -31.25
CA ALA A 78 4.40 7.68 -31.34
C ALA A 78 3.93 6.21 -31.15
N PRO A 79 4.26 5.28 -32.05
CA PRO A 79 3.88 3.88 -31.89
C PRO A 79 4.67 3.22 -30.76
N ALA A 80 4.10 2.18 -30.16
CA ALA A 80 4.76 1.32 -29.18
C ALA A 80 5.24 0.02 -29.84
N ALA A 81 6.41 -0.48 -29.44
CA ALA A 81 7.05 -1.67 -29.97
C ALA A 81 7.47 -2.65 -28.87
N PRO A 82 7.69 -3.94 -29.19
CA PRO A 82 8.23 -4.91 -28.23
C PRO A 82 9.49 -4.40 -27.52
N GLY A 83 9.51 -4.49 -26.20
CA GLY A 83 10.58 -4.01 -25.32
C GLY A 83 10.37 -2.59 -24.82
N ASP A 84 9.39 -1.84 -25.36
CA ASP A 84 9.02 -0.54 -24.80
C ASP A 84 8.52 -0.69 -23.36
N LYS A 85 8.94 0.26 -22.54
CA LYS A 85 8.59 0.38 -21.14
C LYS A 85 7.62 1.53 -20.99
N LEU A 86 6.38 1.25 -20.59
CA LEU A 86 5.30 2.24 -20.56
C LEU A 86 4.58 2.19 -19.22
N TYR A 87 4.02 3.30 -18.77
CA TYR A 87 3.10 3.30 -17.64
C TYR A 87 1.92 4.23 -17.90
N ARG A 88 0.86 4.09 -17.12
CA ARG A 88 -0.24 5.06 -17.07
C ARG A 88 -0.66 5.29 -15.63
N SER A 89 -0.83 6.55 -15.27
CA SER A 89 -1.30 6.98 -13.95
C SER A 89 -2.79 7.27 -13.95
N CYS A 90 -3.47 7.01 -12.84
CA CYS A 90 -4.82 7.47 -12.57
C CYS A 90 -4.83 8.33 -11.29
N ALA A 91 -5.10 9.63 -11.46
CA ALA A 91 -5.28 10.61 -10.39
C ALA A 91 -4.13 10.69 -9.35
N GLY A 92 -2.93 10.21 -9.70
CA GLY A 92 -1.79 10.15 -8.80
C GLY A 92 -1.97 9.15 -7.66
N LYS A 93 -2.66 8.02 -7.90
CA LYS A 93 -2.97 7.00 -6.88
C LYS A 93 -2.90 5.57 -7.39
N THR A 94 -3.41 5.34 -8.59
CA THR A 94 -3.38 4.02 -9.23
C THR A 94 -2.45 4.08 -10.42
N LEU A 95 -1.68 3.01 -10.63
CA LEU A 95 -0.64 2.94 -11.65
C LEU A 95 -0.67 1.58 -12.35
N ALA A 96 -0.57 1.59 -13.67
CA ALA A 96 -0.32 0.40 -14.47
C ALA A 96 1.00 0.56 -15.23
N ALA A 97 1.95 -0.35 -15.05
CA ALA A 97 3.25 -0.33 -15.72
C ALA A 97 3.42 -1.58 -16.60
N PHE A 98 4.01 -1.41 -17.78
CA PHE A 98 4.08 -2.42 -18.83
C PHE A 98 5.48 -2.51 -19.43
N VAL A 99 5.91 -3.73 -19.75
CA VAL A 99 6.99 -3.98 -20.71
C VAL A 99 6.41 -4.79 -21.86
N LEU A 100 6.37 -4.21 -23.05
CA LEU A 100 5.74 -4.85 -24.22
C LEU A 100 6.50 -6.12 -24.60
N GLY A 101 5.76 -7.21 -24.78
CA GLY A 101 6.31 -8.50 -25.16
C GLY A 101 6.52 -8.64 -26.66
N LYS A 102 7.14 -9.76 -27.06
CA LYS A 102 7.32 -10.14 -28.46
C LYS A 102 6.01 -10.61 -29.10
N GLN A 103 5.18 -11.31 -28.32
CA GLN A 103 3.87 -11.76 -28.76
C GLN A 103 2.89 -10.59 -28.85
N PRO A 104 1.94 -10.60 -29.80
CA PRO A 104 0.87 -9.60 -29.87
C PRO A 104 0.08 -9.53 -28.56
N LEU A 105 -0.39 -8.34 -28.17
CA LEU A 105 -1.19 -8.15 -26.94
C LEU A 105 -2.42 -9.07 -26.89
N GLU A 106 -3.01 -9.41 -28.05
CA GLU A 106 -4.13 -10.34 -28.16
C GLU A 106 -3.80 -11.76 -27.62
N GLN A 107 -2.52 -12.13 -27.50
CA GLN A 107 -2.07 -13.40 -26.89
C GLN A 107 -2.04 -13.34 -25.35
N GLY A 108 -2.41 -12.21 -24.77
CA GLY A 108 -2.50 -11.98 -23.33
C GLY A 108 -1.19 -11.50 -22.71
N MET A 109 -1.30 -11.16 -21.43
CA MET A 109 -0.24 -10.55 -20.62
C MET A 109 0.11 -11.43 -19.41
N ARG A 110 1.19 -11.08 -18.71
CA ARG A 110 1.56 -11.63 -17.39
C ARG A 110 1.54 -10.50 -16.37
N LEU A 111 0.61 -10.58 -15.44
CA LEU A 111 0.30 -9.50 -14.51
C LEU A 111 0.63 -9.89 -13.07
N VAL A 112 1.11 -8.91 -12.31
CA VAL A 112 1.10 -8.95 -10.85
C VAL A 112 0.41 -7.68 -10.37
N GLY A 113 -0.58 -7.80 -9.50
CA GLY A 113 -1.26 -6.63 -8.90
C GLY A 113 -1.19 -6.68 -7.38
N GLY A 114 -1.07 -5.52 -6.76
CA GLY A 114 -1.24 -5.31 -5.32
C GLY A 114 -1.79 -3.91 -5.06
N HIS A 115 -2.25 -3.62 -3.85
CA HIS A 115 -2.74 -2.29 -3.50
C HIS A 115 -1.75 -1.50 -2.64
N THR A 116 -1.93 -0.18 -2.62
CA THR A 116 -1.00 0.76 -1.98
C THR A 116 -1.69 1.68 -0.98
N ASP A 117 -3.03 1.72 -0.99
CA ASP A 117 -3.80 2.26 0.12
C ASP A 117 -3.69 1.34 1.33
N ALA A 118 -3.76 1.95 2.51
CA ALA A 118 -3.69 1.25 3.78
C ALA A 118 -4.68 1.91 4.76
N PRO A 119 -5.17 1.20 5.79
CA PRO A 119 -6.08 1.76 6.77
C PRO A 119 -5.45 2.95 7.50
N ARG A 120 -6.21 4.02 7.69
CA ARG A 120 -5.71 5.33 8.16
C ARG A 120 -6.80 6.18 8.80
N ILE A 121 -6.43 7.39 9.23
CA ILE A 121 -7.35 8.40 9.75
C ILE A 121 -7.36 9.59 8.79
N ASP A 122 -8.48 9.84 8.11
CA ASP A 122 -8.62 10.95 7.16
C ASP A 122 -9.19 12.19 7.83
N VAL A 123 -8.71 13.35 7.41
CA VAL A 123 -9.24 14.63 7.87
C VAL A 123 -10.53 14.97 7.13
N LYS A 124 -11.60 15.31 7.85
CA LYS A 124 -12.87 15.76 7.23
C LYS A 124 -12.70 17.12 6.55
N GLN A 125 -13.71 17.55 5.80
CA GLN A 125 -13.64 18.76 4.97
C GLN A 125 -13.67 20.04 5.80
N ASN A 126 -14.44 20.10 6.89
CA ASN A 126 -14.45 21.24 7.83
C ASN A 126 -13.81 20.85 9.16
N PRO A 127 -12.50 20.52 9.20
CA PRO A 127 -11.96 19.72 10.28
C PRO A 127 -11.53 20.55 11.47
N LEU A 128 -11.05 21.78 11.24
CA LEU A 128 -10.34 22.52 12.27
C LEU A 128 -11.30 23.24 13.20
N TYR A 129 -11.35 22.83 14.45
CA TYR A 129 -12.14 23.48 15.50
C TYR A 129 -11.32 23.67 16.78
N GLU A 130 -11.85 24.52 17.67
CA GLU A 130 -11.27 24.76 18.99
C GLU A 130 -12.31 24.49 20.07
N THR A 131 -11.94 23.68 21.04
CA THR A 131 -12.74 23.39 22.23
C THR A 131 -11.82 23.19 23.43
N ASP A 132 -12.27 23.59 24.62
CA ASP A 132 -11.64 23.23 25.90
C ASP A 132 -10.12 23.49 26.01
N GLY A 133 -9.63 24.54 25.35
CA GLY A 133 -8.21 24.92 25.36
C GLY A 133 -7.33 24.12 24.39
N MET A 134 -7.94 23.46 23.39
CA MET A 134 -7.25 22.68 22.36
C MET A 134 -7.82 23.00 20.98
N ALA A 135 -6.97 22.91 19.96
CA ALA A 135 -7.39 22.84 18.58
C ALA A 135 -7.28 21.38 18.10
N LEU A 136 -8.33 20.90 17.45
CA LEU A 136 -8.44 19.56 16.93
C LEU A 136 -8.77 19.59 15.44
N LEU A 137 -8.41 18.50 14.75
CA LEU A 137 -8.94 18.18 13.43
C LEU A 137 -9.97 17.07 13.58
N ASP A 138 -11.20 17.35 13.14
CA ASP A 138 -12.27 16.36 12.99
C ASP A 138 -11.90 15.35 11.89
N THR A 139 -12.01 14.06 12.19
CA THR A 139 -11.54 12.99 11.32
C THR A 139 -12.58 11.92 11.03
N HIS A 140 -12.27 11.08 10.04
CA HIS A 140 -13.00 9.87 9.74
C HIS A 140 -12.00 8.77 9.39
N TYR A 141 -12.14 7.58 9.97
CA TYR A 141 -11.24 6.49 9.64
C TYR A 141 -11.49 5.95 8.22
N TYR A 142 -10.44 5.47 7.58
CA TYR A 142 -10.45 4.83 6.27
C TYR A 142 -10.04 3.36 6.42
N GLY A 143 -10.79 2.46 5.78
CA GLY A 143 -10.58 1.01 5.88
C GLY A 143 -10.94 0.41 7.24
N GLY A 144 -10.58 -0.87 7.43
CA GLY A 144 -10.92 -1.68 8.60
C GLY A 144 -10.00 -1.50 9.80
N ILE A 145 -9.93 -0.32 10.42
CA ILE A 145 -9.02 -0.10 11.57
C ILE A 145 -9.51 -0.72 12.89
N LYS A 146 -8.56 -1.21 13.69
CA LYS A 146 -8.75 -1.45 15.13
C LYS A 146 -8.57 -0.13 15.89
N LYS A 147 -9.64 0.64 16.06
CA LYS A 147 -9.65 2.01 16.61
C LYS A 147 -8.80 2.20 17.88
N TYR A 148 -8.82 1.22 18.79
CA TYR A 148 -8.04 1.26 20.03
C TYR A 148 -6.51 1.23 19.85
N GLN A 149 -6.00 0.88 18.67
CA GLN A 149 -4.57 0.91 18.36
C GLN A 149 -4.10 2.27 17.83
N TRP A 150 -5.01 3.21 17.57
CA TRP A 150 -4.72 4.51 16.96
C TRP A 150 -4.67 5.66 17.97
N VAL A 151 -5.09 5.40 19.21
CA VAL A 151 -5.02 6.36 20.31
C VAL A 151 -3.67 6.23 21.04
N THR A 152 -3.22 7.31 21.66
CA THR A 152 -2.01 7.36 22.51
C THR A 152 -0.69 6.99 21.82
N ILE A 153 -0.66 6.99 20.49
CA ILE A 153 0.57 6.84 19.69
C ILE A 153 0.91 8.15 18.97
N PRO A 154 2.19 8.38 18.64
CA PRO A 154 2.60 9.45 17.74
C PRO A 154 2.04 9.24 16.33
N LEU A 155 1.41 10.26 15.78
CA LEU A 155 0.88 10.30 14.41
C LEU A 155 1.60 11.37 13.59
N ALA A 156 1.86 11.06 12.32
CA ALA A 156 2.37 11.98 11.32
C ALA A 156 1.23 12.38 10.38
N MET A 157 1.25 13.62 9.88
CA MET A 157 0.28 14.14 8.94
C MET A 157 0.87 14.13 7.53
N HIS A 158 0.18 13.48 6.61
CA HIS A 158 0.55 13.36 5.20
C HIS A 158 -0.58 13.84 4.30
N GLY A 159 -0.28 14.11 3.03
CA GLY A 159 -1.30 14.33 2.02
C GLY A 159 -1.05 15.58 1.19
N VAL A 160 -2.12 16.19 0.69
CA VAL A 160 -2.06 17.31 -0.25
C VAL A 160 -3.18 18.33 -0.03
N PHE A 161 -2.89 19.58 -0.38
CA PHE A 161 -3.90 20.58 -0.71
C PHE A 161 -3.86 20.85 -2.21
N ILE A 162 -5.03 20.93 -2.86
CA ILE A 162 -5.15 21.36 -4.25
C ILE A 162 -5.77 22.77 -4.28
N LYS A 163 -5.01 23.74 -4.79
CA LYS A 163 -5.46 25.13 -4.92
C LYS A 163 -6.41 25.30 -6.13
N PRO A 164 -7.25 26.34 -6.17
CA PRO A 164 -8.15 26.61 -7.31
C PRO A 164 -7.44 26.80 -8.66
N ASP A 165 -6.17 27.21 -8.65
CA ASP A 165 -5.31 27.34 -9.83
C ASP A 165 -4.68 26.00 -10.28
N GLY A 166 -5.04 24.89 -9.60
CA GLY A 166 -4.51 23.56 -9.85
C GLY A 166 -3.19 23.25 -9.12
N LYS A 167 -2.62 24.20 -8.37
CA LYS A 167 -1.35 23.96 -7.66
C LYS A 167 -1.52 22.91 -6.56
N LYS A 168 -0.78 21.80 -6.67
CA LYS A 168 -0.62 20.76 -5.64
C LYS A 168 0.38 21.24 -4.58
N ILE A 169 0.00 21.17 -3.31
CA ILE A 169 0.86 21.47 -2.16
C ILE A 169 0.95 20.21 -1.31
N THR A 170 2.11 19.57 -1.32
CA THR A 170 2.36 18.35 -0.55
C THR A 170 2.59 18.67 0.93
N VAL A 171 2.02 17.84 1.80
CA VAL A 171 2.13 17.91 3.25
C VAL A 171 2.81 16.64 3.75
N SER A 172 3.83 16.83 4.59
CA SER A 172 4.43 15.78 5.41
C SER A 172 4.97 16.44 6.67
N ILE A 173 4.43 16.06 7.83
CA ILE A 173 4.83 16.56 9.14
C ILE A 173 4.86 15.40 10.13
N GLY A 174 5.97 15.23 10.83
CA GLY A 174 6.12 14.21 11.89
C GLY A 174 7.01 13.03 11.50
N GLU A 175 7.55 13.03 10.29
CA GLU A 175 8.53 12.03 9.84
C GLU A 175 9.99 12.47 10.12
N ASN A 176 10.28 13.77 10.04
CA ASN A 176 11.58 14.27 10.44
C ASN A 176 11.68 14.27 11.98
N PRO A 177 12.78 13.79 12.59
CA PRO A 177 12.96 13.83 14.05
C PRO A 177 12.82 15.22 14.68
N ALA A 178 13.00 16.30 13.90
CA ALA A 178 12.81 17.68 14.35
C ALA A 178 11.35 18.18 14.24
N ASP A 179 10.49 17.46 13.52
CA ASP A 179 9.09 17.83 13.36
C ASP A 179 8.29 17.51 14.63
N PRO A 180 7.22 18.28 14.92
CA PRO A 180 6.21 17.85 15.86
C PRO A 180 5.45 16.64 15.31
N VAL A 181 4.93 15.84 16.23
CA VAL A 181 3.95 14.77 15.95
C VAL A 181 2.60 15.14 16.54
N PHE A 182 1.56 14.44 16.10
CA PHE A 182 0.18 14.59 16.54
C PHE A 182 -0.27 13.35 17.30
N PHE A 183 -1.43 13.41 17.95
CA PHE A 183 -1.98 12.24 18.64
C PHE A 183 -3.48 12.36 18.83
N ILE A 184 -4.12 11.21 19.03
CA ILE A 184 -5.50 11.09 19.51
C ILE A 184 -5.41 10.67 20.98
N SER A 185 -6.10 11.37 21.88
CA SER A 185 -6.10 11.04 23.30
C SER A 185 -6.98 9.83 23.62
N ASP A 186 -6.66 9.12 24.69
CA ASP A 186 -7.57 8.17 25.34
C ASP A 186 -7.74 8.52 26.82
N ILE A 187 -8.85 8.09 27.42
CA ILE A 187 -9.13 8.37 28.82
C ILE A 187 -8.22 7.52 29.72
N LEU A 188 -7.59 8.17 30.70
CA LEU A 188 -6.73 7.50 31.65
C LEU A 188 -7.52 6.45 32.48
N PRO A 189 -6.88 5.33 32.88
CA PRO A 189 -7.58 4.19 33.48
C PRO A 189 -8.30 4.51 34.81
N HIS A 190 -7.83 5.49 35.58
CA HIS A 190 -8.47 5.91 36.83
C HIS A 190 -9.88 6.51 36.63
N LEU A 191 -10.18 7.06 35.44
CA LEU A 191 -11.48 7.62 35.07
C LEU A 191 -12.19 6.82 33.97
N GLY A 192 -11.49 5.88 33.33
CA GLY A 192 -11.98 5.06 32.21
C GLY A 192 -12.82 3.85 32.61
N GLN A 193 -13.34 3.75 33.84
CA GLN A 193 -14.06 2.56 34.32
C GLN A 193 -15.27 2.20 33.46
N GLU A 194 -16.04 3.18 32.99
CA GLU A 194 -17.18 2.94 32.10
C GLU A 194 -16.74 2.55 30.68
N GLN A 195 -15.62 3.10 30.20
CA GLN A 195 -15.06 2.70 28.90
C GLN A 195 -14.58 1.24 28.93
N ALA A 196 -13.92 0.84 30.02
CA ALA A 196 -13.38 -0.50 30.21
C ALA A 196 -14.45 -1.61 30.27
N LYS A 197 -15.72 -1.27 30.53
CA LYS A 197 -16.85 -2.21 30.50
C LYS A 197 -17.36 -2.50 29.09
N LYS A 198 -17.00 -1.68 28.10
CA LYS A 198 -17.46 -1.82 26.71
C LYS A 198 -16.65 -2.88 25.98
N SER A 199 -17.22 -3.43 24.91
CA SER A 199 -16.46 -4.27 23.99
C SER A 199 -15.33 -3.46 23.32
N LEU A 200 -14.28 -4.12 22.84
CA LEU A 200 -13.16 -3.46 22.17
C LEU A 200 -13.59 -2.60 20.96
N GLY A 201 -14.69 -2.97 20.30
CA GLY A 201 -15.24 -2.20 19.16
C GLY A 201 -16.04 -0.96 19.57
N GLU A 202 -16.44 -0.86 20.83
CA GLU A 202 -17.32 0.20 21.36
C GLU A 202 -16.62 1.10 22.39
N GLY A 203 -15.47 0.67 22.92
CA GLY A 203 -14.65 1.43 23.86
C GLY A 203 -14.17 2.76 23.27
N ILE A 204 -13.82 2.77 21.98
CA ILE A 204 -13.41 3.97 21.24
C ILE A 204 -14.25 4.05 19.96
N THR A 205 -15.06 5.10 19.87
CA THR A 205 -15.94 5.37 18.72
C THR A 205 -15.19 6.09 17.60
N GLY A 206 -15.67 5.98 16.36
CA GLY A 206 -15.05 6.66 15.22
C GLY A 206 -15.05 8.18 15.36
N GLU A 207 -16.15 8.76 15.86
CA GLU A 207 -16.25 10.20 16.13
C GLU A 207 -15.36 10.70 17.27
N ASN A 208 -14.67 9.81 18.00
CA ASN A 208 -13.71 10.21 19.04
C ASN A 208 -12.25 10.12 18.54
N LEU A 209 -12.04 9.98 17.23
CA LEU A 209 -10.70 9.87 16.63
C LEU A 209 -10.13 11.22 16.20
N ASP A 210 -10.63 12.32 16.78
CA ASP A 210 -10.15 13.65 16.48
C ASP A 210 -8.71 13.86 16.96
N VAL A 211 -7.91 14.45 16.08
CA VAL A 211 -6.47 14.59 16.29
C VAL A 211 -6.18 15.93 16.91
N ILE A 212 -5.47 15.94 18.03
CA ILE A 212 -5.04 17.17 18.70
C ILE A 212 -3.86 17.78 17.93
N VAL A 213 -4.03 19.03 17.48
CA VAL A 213 -3.06 19.73 16.63
C VAL A 213 -2.47 21.00 17.23
N GLY A 214 -3.00 21.45 18.37
CA GLY A 214 -2.42 22.60 19.08
C GLY A 214 -3.14 22.93 20.38
N SER A 215 -2.47 23.68 21.25
CA SER A 215 -3.02 24.15 22.53
C SER A 215 -2.57 25.57 22.89
N MET A 216 -1.70 26.17 22.08
CA MET A 216 -1.15 27.49 22.37
C MET A 216 -1.96 28.57 21.64
N PRO A 217 -2.47 29.61 22.34
CA PRO A 217 -3.21 30.69 21.70
C PRO A 217 -2.28 31.69 20.99
N VAL A 218 -2.85 32.50 20.10
CA VAL A 218 -2.22 33.76 19.67
C VAL A 218 -2.14 34.76 20.83
N ALA A 219 -1.26 35.75 20.70
CA ALA A 219 -1.07 36.77 21.75
C ALA A 219 -2.27 37.74 21.91
N ASP A 220 -3.11 37.87 20.88
CA ASP A 220 -4.31 38.71 20.93
C ASP A 220 -5.37 38.11 21.86
N LYS A 221 -5.54 38.73 23.03
CA LYS A 221 -6.51 38.30 24.06
C LYS A 221 -7.97 38.47 23.64
N ASN A 222 -8.26 39.26 22.61
CA ASN A 222 -9.62 39.47 22.11
C ASN A 222 -9.99 38.51 20.97
N CYS A 223 -9.05 37.70 20.50
CA CYS A 223 -9.28 36.75 19.42
C CYS A 223 -10.17 35.60 19.92
N LYS A 224 -11.37 35.47 19.32
CA LYS A 224 -12.19 34.26 19.49
C LYS A 224 -11.50 33.09 18.78
N HIS A 225 -11.46 31.94 19.43
CA HIS A 225 -10.75 30.75 18.94
C HIS A 225 -9.25 31.03 18.67
N ALA A 226 -8.56 31.55 19.69
CA ALA A 226 -7.18 32.00 19.58
C ALA A 226 -6.17 30.87 19.27
N ILE A 227 -6.48 29.62 19.63
CA ILE A 227 -5.63 28.45 19.38
C ILE A 227 -5.83 27.99 17.93
N LYS A 228 -7.08 27.87 17.47
CA LYS A 228 -7.39 27.61 16.06
C LYS A 228 -6.76 28.66 15.15
N ARG A 229 -6.84 29.94 15.50
CA ARG A 229 -6.17 31.02 14.76
C ARG A 229 -4.67 30.77 14.65
N ARG A 230 -4.02 30.35 15.74
CA ARG A 230 -2.58 30.06 15.72
C ARG A 230 -2.24 28.87 14.81
N VAL A 231 -3.04 27.80 14.83
CA VAL A 231 -2.87 26.66 13.92
C VAL A 231 -2.99 27.11 12.47
N LEU A 232 -3.98 27.96 12.15
CA LEU A 232 -4.13 28.53 10.80
C LEU A 232 -2.94 29.40 10.38
N GLU A 233 -2.37 30.20 11.30
CA GLU A 233 -1.16 30.98 11.04
C GLU A 233 0.05 30.07 10.73
N GLU A 234 0.20 28.96 11.45
CA GLU A 234 1.25 27.97 11.18
C GLU A 234 1.04 27.27 9.82
N LEU A 235 -0.19 26.84 9.50
CA LEU A 235 -0.51 26.26 8.20
C LEU A 235 -0.27 27.25 7.05
N LYS A 236 -0.65 28.52 7.25
CA LYS A 236 -0.42 29.58 6.28
C LYS A 236 1.07 29.84 6.08
N LYS A 237 1.84 29.88 7.16
CA LYS A 237 3.29 30.10 7.13
C LYS A 237 4.04 28.96 6.44
N ARG A 238 3.69 27.71 6.75
CA ARG A 238 4.39 26.52 6.24
C ARG A 238 3.99 26.15 4.82
N PHE A 239 2.70 26.23 4.50
CA PHE A 239 2.15 25.71 3.25
C PHE A 239 1.44 26.77 2.39
N GLY A 240 1.27 28.00 2.88
CA GLY A 240 0.54 29.03 2.14
C GLY A 240 -0.98 28.79 2.07
N VAL A 241 -1.51 27.87 2.88
CA VAL A 241 -2.93 27.48 2.87
C VAL A 241 -3.77 28.28 3.87
N ASN A 242 -5.05 28.44 3.55
CA ASN A 242 -6.08 29.02 4.40
C ASN A 242 -7.07 27.91 4.79
N GLU A 243 -7.94 28.20 5.75
CA GLU A 243 -8.94 27.24 6.23
C GLU A 243 -9.86 26.69 5.11
N SER A 244 -10.25 27.54 4.15
CA SER A 244 -11.09 27.11 3.02
C SER A 244 -10.45 26.03 2.15
N ASP A 245 -9.12 25.93 2.16
CA ASP A 245 -8.41 24.96 1.32
C ASP A 245 -8.59 23.52 1.81
N PHE A 246 -9.09 23.29 3.04
CA PHE A 246 -9.46 21.94 3.50
C PHE A 246 -10.56 21.30 2.63
N MET A 247 -11.39 22.09 1.94
CA MET A 247 -12.41 21.56 1.01
C MET A 247 -11.82 20.73 -0.14
N SER A 248 -10.63 21.11 -0.59
CA SER A 248 -9.89 20.48 -1.68
C SER A 248 -8.59 19.88 -1.19
N ALA A 249 -8.56 19.48 0.08
CA ALA A 249 -7.47 18.76 0.69
C ALA A 249 -7.78 17.27 0.78
N GLU A 250 -6.71 16.50 0.77
CA GLU A 250 -6.72 15.10 1.14
C GLU A 250 -5.58 14.91 2.12
N LEU A 251 -5.91 14.85 3.42
CA LEU A 251 -4.93 14.76 4.50
C LEU A 251 -5.22 13.53 5.35
N GLU A 252 -4.13 12.91 5.77
CA GLU A 252 -4.12 11.58 6.37
C GLU A 252 -3.23 11.61 7.61
N PHE A 253 -3.71 11.01 8.69
CA PHE A 253 -2.92 10.70 9.86
C PHE A 253 -2.57 9.22 9.87
N VAL A 254 -1.28 8.96 10.01
CA VAL A 254 -0.67 7.63 10.03
C VAL A 254 0.29 7.52 11.21
N PRO A 255 0.62 6.31 11.71
CA PRO A 255 1.65 6.15 12.73
C PRO A 255 2.98 6.78 12.29
N ALA A 256 3.49 7.71 13.10
CA ALA A 256 4.76 8.38 12.83
C ALA A 256 5.95 7.42 12.99
N GLY A 257 7.00 7.67 12.22
CA GLY A 257 8.29 7.01 12.37
C GLY A 257 8.59 5.97 11.31
N GLN A 258 9.88 5.68 11.18
CA GLN A 258 10.41 4.83 10.13
C GLN A 258 10.25 3.34 10.46
N PRO A 259 10.03 2.46 9.44
CA PRO A 259 10.10 1.02 9.62
C PRO A 259 11.42 0.57 10.24
N ARG A 260 11.38 -0.52 11.01
CA ARG A 260 12.54 -1.06 11.73
C ARG A 260 12.60 -2.57 11.61
N GLU A 261 13.81 -3.10 11.68
CA GLU A 261 13.99 -4.51 12.00
C GLU A 261 13.44 -4.83 13.40
N ALA A 262 12.87 -6.01 13.55
CA ALA A 262 12.23 -6.49 14.78
C ALA A 262 12.78 -7.88 15.16
N GLY A 263 12.77 -8.16 16.47
CA GLY A 263 13.37 -9.36 17.06
C GLY A 263 14.85 -9.17 17.43
N PHE A 264 15.33 -9.94 18.42
CA PHE A 264 16.76 -9.91 18.81
C PHE A 264 17.69 -10.31 17.66
N ASP A 265 17.19 -11.15 16.77
CA ASP A 265 17.86 -11.65 15.57
C ASP A 265 17.64 -10.78 14.33
N ARG A 266 16.80 -9.73 14.42
CA ARG A 266 16.47 -8.81 13.32
C ARG A 266 15.80 -9.49 12.12
N SER A 267 15.22 -10.67 12.33
CA SER A 267 14.65 -11.49 11.25
C SER A 267 13.31 -10.99 10.67
N MET A 268 12.76 -9.90 11.22
CA MET A 268 11.45 -9.35 10.84
C MET A 268 11.55 -7.86 10.55
N ILE A 269 10.60 -7.33 9.79
CA ILE A 269 10.41 -5.89 9.58
C ILE A 269 9.09 -5.49 10.21
N LEU A 270 9.09 -4.42 11.00
CA LEU A 270 7.90 -3.81 11.59
C LEU A 270 7.74 -2.38 11.06
N GLY A 271 6.56 -2.05 10.57
CA GLY A 271 6.24 -0.74 10.04
C GLY A 271 4.77 -0.62 9.68
N TYR A 272 4.27 0.61 9.63
CA TYR A 272 2.91 0.91 9.18
C TYR A 272 2.75 0.71 7.66
N GLY A 273 1.59 0.19 7.25
CA GLY A 273 1.20 0.08 5.83
C GLY A 273 1.94 -1.02 5.07
N GLN A 274 2.38 -2.08 5.75
CA GLN A 274 2.87 -3.28 5.03
C GLN A 274 1.78 -3.89 4.15
N ASP A 275 0.55 -3.84 4.65
CA ASP A 275 -0.68 -4.16 3.93
C ASP A 275 -1.01 -3.02 2.94
N ASP A 276 -0.98 -3.23 1.62
CA ASP A 276 -0.31 -4.33 0.87
C ASP A 276 0.95 -3.82 0.14
N ARG A 277 1.55 -2.75 0.67
CA ARG A 277 2.76 -2.15 0.08
C ARG A 277 3.93 -3.12 -0.01
N VAL A 278 3.95 -4.19 0.79
CA VAL A 278 4.96 -5.25 0.69
C VAL A 278 4.87 -6.00 -0.65
N CYS A 279 3.66 -6.36 -1.09
CA CYS A 279 3.46 -7.05 -2.36
C CYS A 279 3.55 -6.06 -3.53
N ALA A 280 2.98 -4.86 -3.39
CA ALA A 280 3.11 -3.79 -4.38
C ALA A 280 4.58 -3.45 -4.69
N TYR A 281 5.42 -3.34 -3.65
CA TYR A 281 6.85 -3.10 -3.81
C TYR A 281 7.56 -4.28 -4.48
N ALA A 282 7.24 -5.51 -4.08
CA ALA A 282 7.82 -6.71 -4.69
C ALA A 282 7.47 -6.80 -6.19
N ALA A 283 6.22 -6.51 -6.55
CA ALA A 283 5.76 -6.46 -7.94
C ALA A 283 6.51 -5.37 -8.73
N LEU A 284 6.61 -4.17 -8.17
CA LEU A 284 7.36 -3.06 -8.77
C LEU A 284 8.84 -3.41 -8.99
N GLN A 285 9.52 -3.95 -7.97
CA GLN A 285 10.92 -4.37 -8.10
C GLN A 285 11.10 -5.46 -9.16
N ALA A 286 10.21 -6.46 -9.21
CA ALA A 286 10.25 -7.49 -10.25
C ALA A 286 10.12 -6.89 -11.67
N MET A 287 9.30 -5.86 -11.84
CA MET A 287 9.17 -5.12 -13.10
C MET A 287 10.43 -4.33 -13.45
N LEU A 288 11.04 -3.65 -12.46
CA LEU A 288 12.29 -2.89 -12.65
C LEU A 288 13.48 -3.81 -12.97
N ASP A 289 13.52 -4.98 -12.37
CA ASP A 289 14.56 -6.00 -12.58
C ASP A 289 14.40 -6.80 -13.88
N LEU A 290 13.26 -6.66 -14.59
CA LEU A 290 13.00 -7.37 -15.83
C LEU A 290 13.98 -6.92 -16.92
N LYS A 291 14.81 -7.86 -17.39
CA LYS A 291 15.83 -7.62 -18.43
C LYS A 291 15.38 -8.13 -19.78
N GLY A 292 15.60 -7.30 -20.80
CA GLY A 292 15.29 -7.63 -22.18
C GLY A 292 13.79 -7.62 -22.49
N THR A 293 13.43 -8.03 -23.70
CA THR A 293 12.04 -8.09 -24.15
C THR A 293 11.41 -9.42 -23.71
N PRO A 294 10.36 -9.40 -22.87
CA PRO A 294 9.68 -10.62 -22.44
C PRO A 294 8.91 -11.26 -23.61
N GLU A 295 8.58 -12.55 -23.48
CA GLU A 295 7.81 -13.25 -24.52
C GLU A 295 6.37 -12.69 -24.62
N TYR A 296 5.70 -12.56 -23.49
CA TYR A 296 4.39 -11.90 -23.34
C TYR A 296 4.58 -10.55 -22.67
N THR A 297 3.70 -9.58 -22.97
CA THR A 297 3.70 -8.29 -22.27
C THR A 297 3.58 -8.51 -20.77
N ALA A 298 4.53 -7.97 -20.01
CA ALA A 298 4.49 -7.97 -18.55
C ALA A 298 3.74 -6.73 -18.07
N CYS A 299 2.97 -6.86 -16.99
CA CYS A 299 2.24 -5.77 -16.38
C CYS A 299 2.32 -5.81 -14.84
N VAL A 300 2.45 -4.65 -14.22
CA VAL A 300 2.25 -4.46 -12.78
C VAL A 300 1.14 -3.45 -12.54
N LEU A 301 0.24 -3.79 -11.62
CA LEU A 301 -0.84 -2.92 -11.16
C LEU A 301 -0.60 -2.53 -9.70
N LEU A 302 -0.55 -1.24 -9.43
CA LEU A 302 -0.52 -0.67 -8.08
C LEU A 302 -1.82 0.08 -7.86
N CYS A 303 -2.66 -0.44 -6.96
CA CYS A 303 -4.06 -0.04 -6.85
C CYS A 303 -4.33 0.82 -5.61
N ASP A 304 -5.44 1.54 -5.64
CA ASP A 304 -6.05 2.27 -4.51
C ASP A 304 -7.44 1.70 -4.23
N LYS A 305 -8.03 2.07 -3.11
CA LYS A 305 -9.39 1.75 -2.67
C LYS A 305 -9.67 0.31 -2.28
N GLU A 306 -8.69 -0.57 -2.19
CA GLU A 306 -8.93 -1.97 -1.81
C GLU A 306 -9.64 -2.04 -0.45
N GLU A 307 -9.10 -1.31 0.53
CA GLU A 307 -9.50 -1.34 1.94
C GLU A 307 -10.94 -0.86 2.20
N VAL A 308 -11.56 -0.24 1.19
CA VAL A 308 -12.94 0.24 1.22
C VAL A 308 -13.83 -0.42 0.16
N GLY A 309 -13.39 -1.54 -0.41
CA GLY A 309 -14.15 -2.38 -1.33
C GLY A 309 -13.87 -2.14 -2.82
N SER A 310 -12.73 -1.56 -3.15
CA SER A 310 -12.24 -1.31 -4.53
C SER A 310 -13.12 -0.41 -5.40
N GLN A 311 -14.00 0.38 -4.79
CA GLN A 311 -14.91 1.31 -5.48
C GLN A 311 -14.31 2.72 -5.60
N GLY A 312 -14.63 3.40 -6.69
CA GLY A 312 -14.20 4.79 -6.96
C GLY A 312 -13.40 4.91 -8.25
N ALA A 313 -13.03 6.14 -8.62
CA ALA A 313 -12.34 6.41 -9.89
C ALA A 313 -10.97 5.73 -10.02
N THR A 314 -10.30 5.46 -8.89
CA THR A 314 -8.97 4.86 -8.79
C THR A 314 -9.02 3.38 -8.40
N GLY A 315 -10.16 2.90 -7.91
CA GLY A 315 -10.35 1.51 -7.50
C GLY A 315 -10.43 0.54 -8.67
N MET A 316 -10.18 -0.74 -8.40
CA MET A 316 -10.18 -1.79 -9.43
C MET A 316 -11.57 -2.16 -9.98
N GLN A 317 -12.65 -1.61 -9.43
CA GLN A 317 -13.97 -1.67 -10.06
C GLN A 317 -14.20 -0.54 -11.10
N SER A 318 -13.25 0.38 -11.27
CA SER A 318 -13.29 1.38 -12.34
C SER A 318 -12.92 0.78 -13.70
N ASN A 319 -13.18 1.51 -14.77
CA ASN A 319 -12.74 1.14 -16.12
C ASN A 319 -11.28 1.54 -16.42
N PHE A 320 -10.49 1.92 -15.41
CA PHE A 320 -9.12 2.41 -15.64
C PHE A 320 -8.27 1.37 -16.39
N PHE A 321 -8.34 0.11 -15.96
CA PHE A 321 -7.49 -0.93 -16.55
C PHE A 321 -7.92 -1.25 -17.97
N GLU A 322 -9.22 -1.44 -18.23
CA GLU A 322 -9.77 -1.69 -19.57
C GLU A 322 -9.43 -0.56 -20.53
N ASN A 323 -9.57 0.69 -20.09
CA ASN A 323 -9.21 1.86 -20.89
C ASN A 323 -7.70 1.93 -21.16
N THR A 324 -6.87 1.52 -20.20
CA THR A 324 -5.41 1.47 -20.38
C THR A 324 -5.00 0.41 -21.40
N ILE A 325 -5.65 -0.75 -21.38
CA ILE A 325 -5.43 -1.79 -22.40
C ILE A 325 -5.88 -1.30 -23.79
N ALA A 326 -7.00 -0.58 -23.88
CA ALA A 326 -7.45 -0.01 -25.14
C ALA A 326 -6.42 0.97 -25.74
N GLU A 327 -5.88 1.89 -24.94
CA GLU A 327 -4.83 2.82 -25.36
C GLU A 327 -3.54 2.08 -25.75
N LEU A 328 -3.10 1.13 -24.93
CA LEU A 328 -1.89 0.34 -25.20
C LEU A 328 -2.01 -0.43 -26.53
N MET A 329 -3.20 -0.98 -26.82
CA MET A 329 -3.46 -1.65 -28.09
C MET A 329 -3.45 -0.70 -29.27
N ALA A 330 -4.04 0.49 -29.12
CA ALA A 330 -4.00 1.52 -30.16
C ALA A 330 -2.56 1.95 -30.48
N LEU A 331 -1.72 2.12 -29.46
CA LEU A 331 -0.31 2.46 -29.63
C LEU A 331 0.52 1.34 -30.29
N ALA A 332 0.25 0.08 -29.92
CA ALA A 332 0.99 -1.08 -30.43
C ALA A 332 0.57 -1.48 -31.86
N ASN A 333 -0.72 -1.36 -32.19
CA ASN A 333 -1.28 -1.84 -33.46
C ASN A 333 -1.60 -0.71 -34.46
N GLY A 334 -1.53 0.55 -34.03
CA GLY A 334 -1.97 1.72 -34.80
C GLY A 334 -3.49 1.92 -34.84
N SER A 335 -4.27 1.03 -34.23
CA SER A 335 -5.72 1.14 -34.10
C SER A 335 -6.25 0.30 -32.93
N TYR A 336 -7.43 0.67 -32.43
CA TYR A 336 -8.13 -0.11 -31.41
C TYR A 336 -9.05 -1.17 -32.05
N ASP A 337 -8.93 -2.41 -31.56
CA ASP A 337 -9.87 -3.50 -31.83
C ASP A 337 -10.40 -4.04 -30.49
N GLY A 338 -11.69 -3.79 -30.23
CA GLY A 338 -12.33 -4.22 -28.99
C GLY A 338 -12.49 -5.73 -28.82
N LEU A 339 -12.52 -6.50 -29.91
CA LEU A 339 -12.51 -7.96 -29.82
C LEU A 339 -11.12 -8.46 -29.43
N ALA A 340 -10.08 -7.86 -30.01
CA ALA A 340 -8.71 -8.18 -29.65
C ALA A 340 -8.40 -7.82 -28.19
N ALA A 341 -8.90 -6.68 -27.68
CA ALA A 341 -8.78 -6.30 -26.27
C ALA A 341 -9.43 -7.31 -25.32
N ARG A 342 -10.64 -7.79 -25.64
CA ARG A 342 -11.32 -8.84 -24.86
C ARG A 342 -10.55 -10.15 -24.86
N ARG A 343 -9.96 -10.53 -26.01
CA ARG A 343 -9.12 -11.74 -26.10
C ARG A 343 -7.81 -11.59 -25.33
N ALA A 344 -7.18 -10.42 -25.36
CA ALA A 344 -6.01 -10.10 -24.55
C ALA A 344 -6.31 -10.30 -23.06
N MET A 345 -7.42 -9.72 -22.57
CA MET A 345 -7.87 -9.89 -21.19
C MET A 345 -8.14 -11.36 -20.85
N ALA A 346 -8.88 -12.09 -21.69
CA ALA A 346 -9.24 -13.49 -21.44
C ALA A 346 -8.03 -14.46 -21.46
N ARG A 347 -6.95 -14.12 -22.18
CA ARG A 347 -5.72 -14.93 -22.26
C ARG A 347 -4.63 -14.49 -21.28
N SER A 348 -4.89 -13.41 -20.54
CA SER A 348 -3.95 -12.89 -19.55
C SER A 348 -3.94 -13.74 -18.29
N LYS A 349 -2.80 -13.73 -17.61
CA LYS A 349 -2.59 -14.44 -16.35
C LYS A 349 -2.17 -13.45 -15.29
N MET A 350 -2.83 -13.46 -14.14
CA MET A 350 -2.60 -12.50 -13.07
C MET A 350 -2.33 -13.20 -11.75
N LEU A 351 -1.27 -12.75 -11.07
CA LEU A 351 -1.09 -12.96 -9.65
C LEU A 351 -1.67 -11.75 -8.92
N SER A 352 -2.83 -11.93 -8.28
CA SER A 352 -3.34 -10.95 -7.32
C SER A 352 -2.58 -11.18 -6.02
N ALA A 353 -1.59 -10.34 -5.77
CA ALA A 353 -0.77 -10.40 -4.58
C ALA A 353 -1.40 -9.54 -3.50
N ASP A 354 -1.50 -10.12 -2.30
CA ASP A 354 -1.98 -9.48 -1.09
C ASP A 354 -1.38 -10.24 0.11
N VAL A 355 -1.30 -9.60 1.26
CA VAL A 355 -0.83 -10.20 2.50
C VAL A 355 -1.77 -11.32 2.96
N ASN A 356 -1.22 -12.29 3.69
CA ASN A 356 -2.01 -13.31 4.39
C ASN A 356 -1.71 -13.28 5.87
N ALA A 357 -2.69 -13.70 6.68
CA ALA A 357 -2.50 -13.86 8.11
C ALA A 357 -1.50 -14.98 8.40
N ILE A 358 -0.37 -14.61 9.00
CA ILE A 358 0.60 -15.55 9.56
C ILE A 358 -0.03 -16.21 10.80
N TYR A 359 0.19 -17.52 10.96
CA TYR A 359 -0.21 -18.26 12.14
C TYR A 359 0.32 -17.60 13.42
N ASP A 360 -0.58 -17.11 14.25
CA ASP A 360 -0.24 -16.51 15.54
C ASP A 360 -0.36 -17.56 16.66
N PRO A 361 0.75 -17.97 17.30
CA PRO A 361 0.72 -18.98 18.36
C PRO A 361 0.00 -18.51 19.63
N LEU A 362 -0.22 -17.21 19.82
CA LEU A 362 -1.01 -16.67 20.93
C LEU A 362 -2.52 -16.75 20.69
N TYR A 363 -2.93 -16.91 19.42
CA TYR A 363 -4.33 -17.04 19.02
C TYR A 363 -4.56 -18.26 18.13
N PRO A 364 -4.19 -19.48 18.56
CA PRO A 364 -4.21 -20.66 17.69
C PRO A 364 -5.64 -21.08 17.29
N SER A 365 -6.66 -20.66 18.04
CA SER A 365 -8.05 -21.06 17.84
C SER A 365 -8.71 -20.46 16.59
N VAL A 366 -8.17 -19.38 16.02
CA VAL A 366 -8.72 -18.74 14.82
C VAL A 366 -8.12 -19.29 13.53
N PHE A 367 -7.14 -20.20 13.62
CA PHE A 367 -6.44 -20.78 12.47
C PHE A 367 -6.73 -22.26 12.31
N GLU A 368 -6.85 -22.72 11.07
CA GLU A 368 -6.63 -24.13 10.73
C GLU A 368 -5.13 -24.31 10.46
N LYS A 369 -4.43 -24.97 11.39
CA LYS A 369 -2.96 -24.96 11.44
C LYS A 369 -2.29 -25.57 10.20
N LYS A 370 -2.91 -26.54 9.53
CA LYS A 370 -2.28 -27.24 8.39
C LYS A 370 -2.24 -26.38 7.13
N ASN A 371 -3.15 -25.42 7.00
CA ASN A 371 -3.28 -24.54 5.85
C ASN A 371 -2.97 -23.06 6.19
N ALA A 372 -2.43 -22.78 7.38
CA ALA A 372 -2.03 -21.43 7.76
C ALA A 372 -0.63 -21.09 7.22
N ALA A 373 -0.44 -19.83 6.84
CA ALA A 373 0.88 -19.31 6.48
C ALA A 373 1.80 -19.32 7.71
N LEU A 374 3.07 -19.68 7.52
CA LEU A 374 4.09 -19.63 8.57
C LEU A 374 5.16 -18.59 8.20
N LEU A 375 5.58 -17.78 9.17
CA LEU A 375 6.62 -16.78 8.97
C LEU A 375 7.94 -17.46 8.56
N ASN A 376 8.60 -16.92 7.53
CA ASN A 376 9.84 -17.47 6.95
C ASN A 376 9.69 -18.82 6.24
N HIS A 377 8.49 -19.22 5.80
CA HIS A 377 8.28 -20.45 5.02
C HIS A 377 8.00 -20.22 3.52
N GLY A 378 8.37 -19.04 3.01
CA GLY A 378 8.23 -18.67 1.60
C GLY A 378 6.91 -17.98 1.27
N THR A 379 6.65 -17.80 -0.03
CA THR A 379 5.44 -17.15 -0.53
C THR A 379 4.19 -17.99 -0.23
N THR A 380 3.11 -17.33 0.19
CA THR A 380 1.82 -17.99 0.42
C THR A 380 1.02 -18.05 -0.88
N ILE A 381 0.44 -19.21 -1.18
CA ILE A 381 -0.52 -19.37 -2.26
C ILE A 381 -1.91 -19.55 -1.65
N THR A 382 -2.78 -18.58 -1.88
CA THR A 382 -4.15 -18.61 -1.38
C THR A 382 -5.11 -18.87 -2.53
N LYS A 383 -5.65 -20.09 -2.60
CA LYS A 383 -6.57 -20.49 -3.67
C LYS A 383 -7.90 -19.74 -3.63
N PHE A 384 -8.36 -19.36 -2.43
CA PHE A 384 -9.61 -18.64 -2.21
C PHE A 384 -9.59 -17.87 -0.89
N THR A 385 -10.26 -16.73 -0.85
CA THR A 385 -10.47 -15.89 0.34
C THR A 385 -11.93 -15.43 0.38
N GLY A 386 -12.76 -16.04 1.22
CA GLY A 386 -14.19 -15.72 1.24
C GLY A 386 -14.88 -16.03 2.55
N ALA A 387 -16.13 -15.60 2.66
CA ALA A 387 -16.94 -15.82 3.85
C ALA A 387 -17.97 -16.94 3.63
N ARG A 388 -18.41 -17.59 4.72
CA ARG A 388 -19.59 -18.49 4.72
C ARG A 388 -19.62 -19.50 3.55
N GLY A 389 -18.48 -20.12 3.26
CA GLY A 389 -18.33 -21.05 2.13
C GLY A 389 -17.95 -20.37 0.80
N LYS A 390 -16.83 -19.63 0.79
CA LYS A 390 -16.25 -18.94 -0.40
C LYS A 390 -17.11 -17.83 -1.01
N SER A 391 -18.13 -17.35 -0.30
CA SER A 391 -18.92 -16.20 -0.77
C SER A 391 -18.04 -14.96 -0.90
N GLY A 392 -18.17 -14.26 -2.03
CA GLY A 392 -17.39 -13.05 -2.34
C GLY A 392 -15.94 -13.30 -2.78
N ALA A 393 -15.54 -14.56 -3.00
CA ALA A 393 -14.17 -14.91 -3.33
C ALA A 393 -13.95 -15.20 -4.81
N ASN A 394 -12.72 -14.96 -5.28
CA ASN A 394 -12.16 -15.76 -6.37
C ASN A 394 -11.83 -17.18 -5.86
N ASP A 395 -11.96 -18.19 -6.72
CA ASP A 395 -11.49 -19.55 -6.46
C ASP A 395 -10.60 -19.99 -7.62
N ALA A 396 -9.28 -19.96 -7.42
CA ALA A 396 -8.32 -20.20 -8.50
C ALA A 396 -8.48 -21.61 -9.08
N ASN A 397 -8.41 -21.72 -10.41
CA ASN A 397 -8.45 -23.00 -11.11
C ASN A 397 -7.16 -23.80 -10.83
N PRO A 398 -7.26 -25.12 -10.61
CA PRO A 398 -6.10 -25.94 -10.30
C PRO A 398 -5.05 -25.94 -11.43
N GLU A 399 -5.49 -25.84 -12.69
CA GLU A 399 -4.59 -25.76 -13.85
C GLU A 399 -3.71 -24.51 -13.77
N PHE A 400 -4.26 -23.38 -13.33
CA PHE A 400 -3.50 -22.14 -13.18
C PHE A 400 -2.52 -22.19 -12.00
N VAL A 401 -2.91 -22.85 -10.90
CA VAL A 401 -2.04 -23.01 -9.72
C VAL A 401 -0.88 -23.99 -9.99
N ALA A 402 -1.03 -24.90 -10.95
CA ALA A 402 -0.03 -25.90 -11.30
C ALA A 402 1.07 -25.39 -12.26
N GLU A 403 0.83 -24.27 -12.94
CA GLU A 403 1.82 -23.58 -13.78
C GLU A 403 2.85 -22.81 -12.94
#